data_AF-A0A348HER9-F1
#
_entry.id   AF-A0A348HER9-F1
#
_cell.length_a   1.000
_cell.length_b   1.000
_cell.length_c   1.000
_cell.angle_alpha   90.00
_cell.angle_beta   90.00
_cell.angle_gamma   90.00
#
_symmetry.space_group_name_H-M   'P 1'
#
loop_
_entity.id
_entity.type
_entity.pdbx_description
1 polymer ?
#
loop_
_entity_poly.entity_id
_entity_poly.type
_entity_poly.pdbx_seq_one_letter_code
_entity_poly.pdbx_strand_id
1 'polypeptide(L)'
;MVRQQWHDVPVIAVETEGAASFSAALRAGKTVELEAINTVASSLGAKRVCEQALACARQHPITSVQVSKEGLCWALFFMDCRQTLRLLAMTPRRG
;
A
#
# COMPACT_ATOMS: atom_id res chain seq x y z
N MET A 1 -16.18 -4.96 -7.14
CA MET A 1 -16.72 -5.35 -5.83
C MET A 1 -18.18 -5.75 -5.98
N VAL A 2 -19.03 -4.86 -6.47
CA VAL A 2 -20.47 -5.13 -6.71
C VAL A 2 -20.76 -6.35 -7.58
N ARG A 3 -20.04 -6.52 -8.69
CA ARG A 3 -20.25 -7.62 -9.64
C ARG A 3 -19.98 -9.01 -9.05
N GLN A 4 -19.12 -9.08 -8.03
CA GLN A 4 -18.74 -10.33 -7.34
C GLN A 4 -19.46 -10.50 -6.00
N GLN A 5 -20.48 -9.66 -5.72
CA GLN A 5 -21.23 -9.65 -4.46
C GLN A 5 -20.42 -9.34 -3.18
N TRP A 6 -19.14 -8.98 -3.30
CA TRP A 6 -18.26 -8.63 -2.17
C TRP A 6 -18.37 -7.15 -1.78
N HIS A 7 -19.56 -6.74 -1.34
CA HIS A 7 -19.83 -5.34 -0.96
C HIS A 7 -19.32 -4.99 0.44
N ASP A 8 -19.16 -6.01 1.28
CA ASP A 8 -18.79 -5.94 2.70
C ASP A 8 -17.33 -6.35 2.94
N VAL A 9 -16.68 -7.00 1.97
CA VAL A 9 -15.29 -7.43 2.08
C VAL A 9 -14.35 -6.20 2.07
N PRO A 10 -13.59 -5.93 3.14
CA PRO A 10 -12.70 -4.78 3.19
C PRO A 10 -11.53 -4.92 2.22
N VAL A 11 -11.11 -3.80 1.63
CA VAL A 11 -9.93 -3.72 0.76
C VAL A 11 -8.83 -2.96 1.47
N ILE A 12 -7.61 -3.54 1.48
CA ILE A 12 -6.43 -2.85 1.99
C ILE A 12 -5.64 -2.31 0.80
N ALA A 13 -5.62 -0.99 0.65
CA ALA A 13 -4.81 -0.30 -0.35
C ALA A 13 -3.41 -0.05 0.23
N VAL A 14 -2.46 -0.90 -0.15
CA VAL A 14 -1.07 -0.79 0.29
C VAL A 14 -0.28 0.09 -0.67
N GLU A 15 0.32 1.16 -0.15
CA GLU A 15 1.19 2.07 -0.90
C GLU A 15 2.56 2.13 -0.25
N THR A 16 3.60 2.47 -1.00
CA THR A 16 4.89 2.82 -0.40
C THR A 16 4.87 4.26 0.09
N GLU A 17 5.54 4.56 1.20
CA GLU A 17 5.64 5.92 1.76
C GLU A 17 6.03 6.98 0.71
N GLY A 18 6.93 6.64 -0.22
CA GLY A 18 7.38 7.53 -1.29
C GLY A 18 6.48 7.62 -2.53
N ALA A 19 5.31 6.97 -2.55
CA ALA A 19 4.38 7.01 -3.67
C ALA A 19 2.90 6.91 -3.24
N ALA A 20 2.57 7.42 -2.05
CA ALA A 20 1.26 7.24 -1.43
C ALA A 20 0.21 8.29 -1.88
N SER A 21 -0.10 8.32 -3.17
CA SER A 21 -1.02 9.32 -3.74
C SER A 21 -2.48 9.10 -3.34
N PHE A 22 -2.88 7.85 -3.06
CA PHE A 22 -4.22 7.53 -2.55
C PHE A 22 -4.38 7.97 -1.09
N SER A 23 -3.42 7.66 -0.22
CA SER A 23 -3.39 8.15 1.17
C SER A 23 -3.47 9.69 1.23
N ALA A 24 -2.69 10.37 0.38
CA ALA A 24 -2.72 11.83 0.29
C ALA A 24 -4.09 12.36 -0.15
N ALA A 25 -4.73 11.71 -1.13
CA ALA A 25 -6.05 12.09 -1.61
C ALA A 25 -7.17 11.85 -0.56
N LEU A 26 -7.09 10.75 0.20
CA LEU A 26 -8.01 10.48 1.31
C LEU A 26 -7.93 11.59 2.37
N ARG A 27 -6.71 11.97 2.78
CA ARG A 27 -6.48 13.04 3.76
C ARG A 27 -6.96 14.41 3.26
N ALA A 28 -6.79 14.68 1.97
CA ALA A 28 -7.21 15.94 1.35
C ALA A 28 -8.70 15.98 0.98
N GLY A 29 -9.39 14.83 0.97
CA GLY A 29 -10.77 14.70 0.49
C GLY A 29 -10.95 14.84 -1.03
N LYS A 30 -9.88 15.07 -1.78
CA LYS A 30 -9.83 15.25 -3.24
C LYS A 30 -8.53 14.70 -3.79
N THR A 31 -8.46 14.43 -5.09
CA THR A 31 -7.20 14.00 -5.73
C THR A 31 -6.16 15.11 -5.61
N VAL A 32 -4.95 14.71 -5.23
CA VAL A 32 -3.80 15.60 -5.09
C VAL A 32 -2.61 15.02 -5.85
N GLU A 33 -1.72 15.88 -6.28
CA GLU A 33 -0.48 15.49 -6.92
C GLU A 33 0.66 15.52 -5.94
N LEU A 34 1.38 14.41 -5.86
CA LEU A 34 2.63 14.32 -5.12
C LEU A 34 3.71 15.08 -5.86
N GLU A 35 4.50 15.86 -5.11
CA GLU A 35 5.62 16.63 -5.63
C GLU A 35 6.63 15.73 -6.37
N ALA A 36 6.96 14.59 -5.76
CA ALA A 36 7.87 13.59 -6.29
C ALA A 36 7.39 12.16 -6.00
N ILE A 37 7.87 11.22 -6.80
CA ILE A 37 7.80 9.79 -6.50
C ILE A 37 9.19 9.35 -6.07
N ASN A 38 9.31 8.84 -4.86
CA ASN A 38 10.57 8.35 -4.29
C ASN A 38 10.40 6.92 -3.78
N THR A 39 10.20 5.99 -4.70
CA THR A 39 10.02 4.57 -4.39
C THR A 39 10.76 3.69 -5.39
N VAL A 40 11.14 2.49 -4.94
CA VAL A 40 11.67 1.43 -5.83
C VAL A 40 10.55 0.61 -6.48
N ALA A 41 9.31 0.70 -5.97
CA ALA A 41 8.14 0.05 -6.56
C ALA A 41 7.60 0.87 -7.74
N SER A 42 8.24 0.78 -8.90
CA SER A 42 7.87 1.56 -10.08
C SER A 42 6.43 1.34 -10.55
N SER A 43 5.86 0.14 -10.37
CA SER A 43 4.45 -0.16 -10.70
C SER A 43 3.42 0.54 -9.80
N LEU A 44 3.83 1.01 -8.61
CA LEU A 44 3.01 1.80 -7.69
C LEU A 44 3.27 3.32 -7.82
N GLY A 45 4.17 3.73 -8.73
CA GLY A 45 4.60 5.11 -8.90
C GLY A 45 3.60 6.01 -9.61
N ALA A 46 2.42 6.22 -9.03
CA ALA A 46 1.46 7.22 -9.50
C ALA A 46 1.58 8.53 -8.71
N LYS A 47 1.85 9.66 -9.38
CA LYS A 47 1.90 10.98 -8.74
C LYS A 47 0.53 11.43 -8.24
N ARG A 48 -0.54 10.99 -8.90
CA ARG A 48 -1.91 11.34 -8.56
C ARG A 48 -2.77 10.09 -8.73
N VAL A 49 -3.58 9.77 -7.72
CA VAL A 49 -4.55 8.69 -7.80
C VAL A 49 -5.73 9.09 -8.70
N CYS A 50 -6.35 8.12 -9.38
CA CYS A 50 -7.53 8.38 -10.18
C CYS A 50 -8.74 8.77 -9.31
N GLU A 51 -9.61 9.63 -9.84
CA GLU A 51 -10.81 10.09 -9.13
C GLU A 51 -11.74 8.93 -8.76
N GLN A 52 -11.82 7.92 -9.62
CA GLN A 52 -12.63 6.74 -9.38
C GLN A 52 -12.19 5.95 -8.14
N ALA A 53 -10.89 5.84 -7.87
CA ALA A 53 -10.41 5.15 -6.67
C ALA A 53 -10.80 5.92 -5.40
N LEU A 54 -10.72 7.26 -5.43
CA LEU A 54 -11.21 8.10 -4.33
C LEU A 54 -12.73 7.99 -4.16
N ALA A 55 -13.49 7.94 -5.24
CA ALA A 55 -14.94 7.73 -5.20
C ALA A 55 -15.30 6.35 -4.59
N CYS A 56 -14.57 5.30 -4.98
CA CYS A 56 -14.74 3.96 -4.42
C CYS A 56 -14.50 3.94 -2.90
N ALA A 57 -13.51 4.68 -2.41
CA ALA A 57 -13.21 4.76 -0.98
C ALA A 57 -14.33 5.40 -0.14
N ARG A 58 -15.22 6.17 -0.76
CA ARG A 58 -16.42 6.74 -0.10
C ARG A 58 -17.59 5.76 -0.05
N GLN A 59 -17.57 4.73 -0.88
CA GLN A 59 -18.69 3.81 -1.10
C GLN A 59 -18.40 2.39 -0.61
N HIS A 60 -17.14 2.08 -0.29
CA HIS A 60 -16.68 0.74 0.07
C HIS A 60 -15.65 0.82 1.21
N PRO A 61 -15.60 -0.16 2.13
CA PRO A 61 -14.57 -0.20 3.18
C PRO A 61 -13.17 -0.39 2.58
N ILE A 62 -12.44 0.71 2.39
CA ILE A 62 -11.05 0.72 1.93
C ILE A 62 -10.16 1.35 3.00
N THR A 63 -9.13 0.62 3.43
CA THR A 63 -8.12 1.11 4.36
C THR A 63 -6.81 1.34 3.61
N SER A 64 -6.28 2.56 3.65
CA SER A 64 -4.95 2.86 3.13
C SER A 64 -3.88 2.54 4.16
N VAL A 65 -2.87 1.78 3.76
CA VAL A 65 -1.70 1.41 4.59
C VAL A 65 -0.44 1.78 3.83
N GLN A 66 0.48 2.46 4.51
CA GLN A 66 1.78 2.79 3.94
C GLN A 66 2.83 1.79 4.44
N VAL A 67 3.73 1.37 3.56
CA VAL A 67 4.89 0.54 3.90
C VAL A 67 6.18 1.26 3.58
N SER A 68 7.18 1.05 4.44
CA SER A 68 8.53 1.56 4.22
C SER A 68 9.22 0.81 3.08
N LYS A 69 10.32 1.38 2.59
CA LYS A 69 11.17 0.74 1.59
C LYS A 69 11.70 -0.61 2.09
N GLU A 70 12.06 -0.71 3.37
CA GLU A 70 12.53 -1.96 3.98
C GLU A 70 11.41 -2.99 3.96
N GLY A 71 10.19 -2.61 4.39
CA GLY A 71 9.02 -3.50 4.37
C GLY A 71 8.73 -4.07 2.98
N LEU A 72 8.86 -3.25 1.94
CA LEU A 72 8.76 -3.71 0.55
C LEU A 72 9.87 -4.72 0.19
N CYS A 73 11.12 -4.47 0.58
CA CYS A 73 12.23 -5.40 0.36
C CYS A 73 12.00 -6.75 1.07
N TRP A 74 11.46 -6.75 2.29
CA TRP A 74 11.09 -7.97 3.00
C TRP A 74 9.99 -8.74 2.28
N ALA A 75 8.96 -8.05 1.76
CA ALA A 75 7.88 -8.69 1.00
C ALA A 75 8.39 -9.32 -0.30
N LEU A 76 9.28 -8.63 -1.02
CA LEU A 76 9.93 -9.19 -2.22
C LEU A 76 10.79 -10.40 -1.89
N PHE A 77 11.59 -10.32 -0.82
CA PHE A 77 12.37 -11.47 -0.34
C PHE A 77 11.46 -12.66 0.03
N PHE A 78 10.31 -12.41 0.68
CA PHE A 78 9.33 -13.44 0.97
C PHE A 78 8.74 -14.08 -0.30
N MET A 79 8.38 -13.26 -1.29
CA MET A 79 7.81 -13.74 -2.56
C MET A 79 8.82 -14.58 -3.37
N ASP A 80 10.10 -14.19 -3.34
CA ASP A 80 11.17 -14.93 -4.01
C ASP A 80 11.58 -16.19 -3.23
N CYS A 81 11.46 -16.19 -1.90
CA CYS A 81 11.62 -17.36 -1.04
C CYS A 81 10.42 -18.31 -1.11
N ARG A 82 10.21 -18.98 -2.25
CA ARG A 82 9.21 -20.07 -2.41
C ARG A 82 9.52 -21.38 -1.67
N GLN A 83 10.60 -21.48 -0.88
CA GLN A 83 10.79 -22.62 0.03
C GLN A 83 11.35 -22.17 1.38
N THR A 84 10.51 -22.30 2.41
CA THR A 84 10.82 -22.38 3.84
C THR A 84 11.56 -21.20 4.47
N LEU A 85 10.83 -20.19 4.96
CA LEU A 85 11.35 -19.28 5.99
C LEU A 85 11.47 -20.03 7.33
N ARG A 86 12.72 -20.27 7.77
CA ARG A 86 13.02 -20.34 9.19
C ARG A 86 13.06 -18.90 9.71
N LEU A 87 12.09 -18.56 10.55
CA LEU A 87 12.04 -17.33 11.32
C LEU A 87 13.27 -17.29 12.26
N LEU A 88 14.35 -16.64 11.86
CA LEU A 88 15.33 -16.13 12.82
C LEU A 88 14.76 -14.80 13.34
N ALA A 89 13.96 -14.92 14.39
CA ALA A 89 13.57 -13.80 15.22
C ALA A 89 14.84 -13.17 15.80
N MET A 90 15.29 -12.07 15.22
CA MET A 90 16.26 -11.19 15.86
C MET A 90 15.49 -10.29 16.81
N THR A 91 15.21 -10.78 18.01
CA THR A 91 14.97 -9.89 19.15
C THR A 91 16.23 -9.05 19.37
N PRO A 92 16.12 -7.74 19.66
CA PRO A 92 17.28 -6.94 19.98
C PRO A 92 17.88 -7.46 21.28
N ARG A 93 19.13 -7.93 21.25
CA ARG A 93 19.89 -8.15 22.48
C ARG A 93 20.06 -6.80 23.17
N ARG A 94 19.36 -6.62 24.29
CA ARG A 94 19.77 -5.66 25.31
C ARG A 94 20.85 -6.33 26.15
N GLY A 95 22.00 -5.65 26.29
CA GLY A 95 23.07 -6.02 27.23
C GLY A 95 24.12 -6.96 26.63
#